data_AF-A0A0C3KPY5-F1
#
_entry.id   AF-A0A0C3KPY5-F1
#
_cell.length_a   1.000
_cell.length_b   1.000
_cell.length_c   1.000
_cell.angle_alpha   90.00
_cell.angle_beta   90.00
_cell.angle_gamma   90.00
#
_symmetry.space_group_name_H-M   'P 1'
#
loop_
_entity.id
_entity.type
_entity.pdbx_description
1 polymer ?
#
loop_
_entity_poly.entity_id
_entity_poly.type
_entity_poly.pdbx_seq_one_letter_code
_entity_poly.pdbx_strand_id
1 'polypeptide(L)'
;MSISDDISVIEAQLREAQCRDALGKLRNYLHTQTHFIKYRNTNIRGQRANTRTKTLISTLSSKIGRVIQKYRVARAALLALRGAGSWEEELRPLQTKDVCGPTASTSGDIDDLNAIIGSNGCQRSKKQREALRHGLGEGYRTMSWIWACGTVASGDEGMIEALRIEWAKAHARAACWSEEVELLLEEMQRTEKFLEYKAQWWKQHREPPSGVVVDSLVREGICAYADRQATLQCQLSDHFSTLWH
;
A
#
# COMPACT_ATOMS: atom_id res chain seq x y z
N MET A 1 -49.76 11.81 -9.11
CA MET A 1 -48.32 12.12 -9.08
C MET A 1 -48.17 13.50 -9.68
N SER A 2 -47.67 14.45 -8.88
CA SER A 2 -47.61 15.86 -9.25
C SER A 2 -46.39 16.08 -10.15
N ILE A 3 -46.49 16.99 -11.14
CA ILE A 3 -45.38 17.39 -12.03
C ILE A 3 -44.11 17.77 -11.23
N SER A 4 -44.27 18.23 -9.99
CA SER A 4 -43.17 18.53 -9.07
C SER A 4 -42.35 17.29 -8.67
N ASP A 5 -42.99 16.13 -8.53
CA ASP A 5 -42.30 14.88 -8.17
C ASP A 5 -41.41 14.43 -9.34
N ASP A 6 -41.91 14.52 -10.57
CA ASP A 6 -41.15 14.15 -11.77
C ASP A 6 -39.93 15.04 -11.99
N ILE A 7 -40.04 16.36 -11.77
CA ILE A 7 -38.91 17.30 -11.87
C ILE A 7 -37.84 16.97 -10.83
N SER A 8 -38.25 16.62 -9.60
CA SER A 8 -37.30 16.27 -8.53
C SER A 8 -36.49 15.01 -8.84
N VAL A 9 -37.14 14.01 -9.47
CA VAL A 9 -36.50 12.75 -9.87
C VAL A 9 -35.51 12.99 -11.01
N ILE A 10 -35.90 13.76 -12.03
CA ILE A 10 -35.03 14.10 -13.15
C ILE A 10 -33.82 14.89 -12.67
N GLU A 11 -34.02 15.88 -11.80
CA GLU A 11 -32.92 16.67 -11.24
C GLU A 11 -31.97 15.80 -10.41
N ALA A 12 -32.49 14.88 -9.60
CA ALA A 12 -31.66 13.95 -8.84
C ALA A 12 -30.80 13.07 -9.76
N GLN A 13 -31.36 12.53 -10.84
CA GLN A 13 -30.62 11.77 -11.85
C GLN A 13 -29.53 12.61 -12.51
N LEU A 14 -29.81 13.88 -12.83
CA LEU A 14 -28.83 14.80 -13.38
C LEU A 14 -27.67 15.04 -12.40
N ARG A 15 -27.95 15.26 -11.10
CA ARG A 15 -26.90 15.44 -10.08
C ARG A 15 -26.04 14.18 -9.92
N GLU A 16 -26.66 13.00 -9.99
CA GLU A 16 -25.95 11.72 -9.95
C GLU A 16 -24.99 11.58 -11.14
N ALA A 17 -25.44 11.90 -12.35
CA ALA A 17 -24.60 11.92 -13.54
C ALA A 17 -23.46 12.95 -13.43
N GLN A 18 -23.76 14.17 -12.94
CA GLN A 18 -22.74 15.20 -12.69
C GLN A 18 -21.66 14.75 -11.72
N CYS A 19 -22.03 14.01 -10.66
CA CYS A 19 -21.08 13.44 -9.72
C CYS A 19 -20.16 12.43 -10.41
N ARG A 20 -20.71 11.51 -11.22
CA ARG A 20 -19.91 10.51 -11.96
C ARG A 20 -18.97 11.17 -12.98
N ASP A 21 -19.45 12.14 -13.74
CA ASP A 21 -18.64 12.92 -14.69
C ASP A 21 -17.52 13.70 -14.01
N ALA A 22 -17.82 14.31 -12.86
CA ALA A 22 -16.83 15.03 -12.07
C ALA A 22 -15.75 14.06 -11.55
N LEU A 23 -16.12 12.88 -11.05
CA LEU A 23 -15.14 11.87 -10.63
C LEU A 23 -14.29 11.36 -11.80
N GLY A 24 -14.88 11.14 -12.98
CA GLY A 24 -14.13 10.78 -14.19
C GLY A 24 -13.08 11.83 -14.54
N LYS A 25 -13.48 13.11 -14.59
CA LYS A 25 -12.55 14.23 -14.86
C LYS A 25 -11.48 14.37 -13.79
N LEU A 26 -11.84 14.16 -12.52
CA LEU A 26 -10.90 14.22 -11.39
C LEU A 26 -9.81 13.16 -11.54
N ARG A 27 -10.21 11.90 -11.82
CA ARG A 27 -9.27 10.79 -12.05
C ARG A 27 -8.34 11.08 -13.22
N ASN A 28 -8.87 11.52 -14.36
CA ASN A 28 -8.04 11.84 -15.54
C ASN A 28 -7.02 12.94 -15.23
N TYR A 29 -7.43 14.02 -14.54
CA TYR A 29 -6.52 15.09 -14.18
C TYR A 29 -5.46 14.66 -13.16
N LEU A 30 -5.82 13.83 -12.17
CA LEU A 30 -4.87 13.27 -11.22
C LEU A 30 -3.87 12.34 -11.91
N HIS A 31 -4.34 11.42 -12.77
CA HIS A 31 -3.48 10.54 -13.55
C HIS A 31 -2.50 11.34 -14.42
N THR A 32 -3.03 12.33 -15.15
CA THR A 32 -2.24 13.22 -16.02
C THR A 32 -1.20 13.99 -15.22
N GLN A 33 -1.59 14.57 -14.07
CA GLN A 33 -0.69 15.32 -13.21
C GLN A 33 0.45 14.43 -12.66
N THR A 34 0.13 13.25 -12.13
CA THR A 34 1.13 12.29 -11.63
C THR A 34 2.10 11.88 -12.74
N HIS A 35 1.60 11.61 -13.95
CA HIS A 35 2.44 11.29 -15.10
C HIS A 35 3.36 12.45 -15.49
N PHE A 36 2.84 13.68 -15.55
CA PHE A 36 3.65 14.86 -15.86
C PHE A 36 4.75 15.13 -14.83
N ILE A 37 4.46 14.93 -13.54
CA ILE A 37 5.45 15.09 -12.48
C ILE A 37 6.55 14.05 -12.61
N LYS A 38 6.20 12.79 -12.86
CA LYS A 38 7.17 11.73 -13.13
C LYS A 38 8.02 12.05 -14.36
N TYR A 39 7.39 12.41 -15.48
CA TYR A 39 8.08 12.77 -16.72
C TYR A 39 9.03 13.96 -16.53
N ARG A 40 8.59 15.02 -15.84
CA ARG A 40 9.40 16.19 -15.51
C ARG A 40 10.65 15.78 -14.73
N ASN A 41 10.45 15.03 -13.66
CA ASN A 41 11.53 14.65 -12.74
C ASN A 41 12.59 13.80 -13.48
N THR A 42 12.17 12.88 -14.34
CA THR A 42 13.10 12.03 -15.09
C THR A 42 13.78 12.77 -16.24
N ASN A 43 13.01 13.50 -17.07
CA ASN A 43 13.47 13.91 -18.39
C ASN A 43 13.76 15.42 -18.52
N ILE A 44 13.12 16.27 -17.70
CA ILE A 44 13.21 17.72 -17.89
C ILE A 44 14.40 18.27 -17.11
N ARG A 45 15.25 19.03 -17.82
CA ARG A 45 16.45 19.69 -17.30
C ARG A 45 16.47 21.15 -17.74
N GLY A 46 17.17 22.00 -16.98
CA GLY A 46 17.31 23.43 -17.27
C GLY A 46 16.09 24.29 -16.90
N GLN A 47 16.32 25.58 -16.68
CA GLN A 47 15.34 26.49 -16.07
C GLN A 47 14.09 26.70 -16.93
N ARG A 48 14.24 27.01 -18.22
CA ARG A 48 13.12 27.37 -19.11
C ARG A 48 12.09 26.23 -19.25
N ALA A 49 12.56 25.00 -19.44
CA ALA A 49 11.70 23.83 -19.57
C ALA A 49 11.00 23.49 -18.24
N ASN A 50 11.70 23.66 -17.11
CA ASN A 50 11.10 23.51 -15.77
C ASN A 50 9.99 24.52 -15.53
N THR A 51 10.19 25.81 -15.86
CA THR A 51 9.14 26.83 -15.71
C THR A 51 7.89 26.49 -16.52
N ARG A 52 8.04 26.10 -17.79
CA ARG A 52 6.91 25.69 -18.63
C ARG A 52 6.12 24.53 -18.02
N THR A 53 6.84 23.52 -17.52
CA THR A 53 6.21 22.34 -16.93
C THR A 53 5.51 22.68 -15.61
N LYS A 54 6.11 23.56 -14.80
CA LYS A 54 5.48 24.06 -13.57
C LYS A 54 4.17 24.80 -13.87
N THR A 55 4.12 25.59 -14.94
CA THR A 55 2.88 26.26 -15.39
C THR A 55 1.81 25.24 -15.81
N LEU A 56 2.19 24.19 -16.55
CA LEU A 56 1.27 23.11 -16.93
C LEU A 56 0.72 22.37 -15.70
N ILE A 57 1.57 22.02 -14.74
CA ILE A 57 1.15 21.35 -13.50
C ILE A 57 0.23 22.26 -12.69
N SER A 58 0.55 23.55 -12.54
CA SER A 58 -0.31 24.53 -11.85
C SER A 58 -1.70 24.65 -12.50
N THR A 59 -1.74 24.57 -13.84
CA THR A 59 -2.99 24.57 -14.60
C THR A 59 -3.82 23.32 -14.29
N LEU A 60 -3.19 22.15 -14.20
CA LEU A 60 -3.86 20.90 -13.79
C LEU A 60 -4.36 20.96 -12.35
N SER A 61 -3.55 21.44 -11.41
CA SER A 61 -3.96 21.65 -10.01
C SER A 61 -5.18 22.55 -9.90
N SER A 62 -5.24 23.62 -10.69
CA SER A 62 -6.39 24.52 -10.75
C SER A 62 -7.64 23.83 -11.31
N LYS A 63 -7.49 22.98 -12.34
CA LYS A 63 -8.59 22.18 -12.89
C LYS A 63 -9.12 21.17 -11.87
N ILE A 64 -8.23 20.50 -11.14
CA ILE A 64 -8.58 19.59 -10.05
C ILE A 64 -9.42 20.31 -8.99
N GLY A 65 -8.96 21.49 -8.53
CA GLY A 65 -9.72 22.30 -7.57
C GLY A 65 -11.14 22.62 -8.05
N ARG A 66 -11.31 22.98 -9.33
CA ARG A 66 -12.64 23.24 -9.93
C ARG A 66 -13.52 22.00 -9.97
N VAL A 67 -12.97 20.84 -10.33
CA VAL A 67 -13.73 19.58 -10.42
C VAL A 67 -14.13 19.08 -9.03
N ILE A 68 -13.27 19.22 -8.03
CA ILE A 68 -13.59 18.91 -6.63
C ILE A 68 -14.81 19.70 -6.16
N GLN A 69 -14.84 21.01 -6.43
CA GLN A 69 -15.97 21.84 -6.05
C GLN A 69 -17.25 21.45 -6.79
N LYS A 70 -17.16 21.15 -8.10
CA LYS A 70 -18.31 20.62 -8.86
C LYS A 70 -18.87 19.35 -8.24
N TYR A 71 -18.02 18.40 -7.86
CA TYR A 71 -18.42 17.17 -7.19
C TYR A 71 -19.12 17.45 -5.86
N ARG A 72 -18.52 18.30 -5.01
CA ARG A 72 -19.07 18.64 -3.69
C ARG A 72 -20.44 19.31 -3.79
N VAL A 73 -20.61 20.26 -4.69
CA VAL A 73 -21.89 20.96 -4.91
C VAL A 73 -22.95 20.01 -5.48
N ALA A 74 -22.59 19.19 -6.49
CA ALA A 74 -23.53 18.22 -7.06
C ALA A 74 -23.98 17.19 -6.02
N ARG A 75 -23.05 16.66 -5.21
CA ARG A 75 -23.35 15.70 -4.14
C ARG A 75 -24.22 16.31 -3.04
N ALA A 76 -23.94 17.55 -2.62
CA ALA A 76 -24.74 18.22 -1.61
C ALA A 76 -26.20 18.41 -2.06
N ALA A 77 -26.41 18.75 -3.34
CA ALA A 77 -27.75 18.84 -3.90
C ALA A 77 -28.42 17.48 -4.09
N LEU A 78 -27.67 16.45 -4.50
CA LEU A 78 -28.18 15.09 -4.58
C LEU A 78 -28.68 14.60 -3.22
N LEU A 79 -27.92 14.91 -2.15
CA LEU A 79 -28.31 14.62 -0.78
C LEU A 79 -29.58 15.38 -0.36
N ALA A 80 -29.73 16.64 -0.76
CA ALA A 80 -30.92 17.43 -0.47
C ALA A 80 -32.19 16.92 -1.20
N LEU A 81 -32.04 16.36 -2.41
CA LEU A 81 -33.15 15.86 -3.22
C LEU A 81 -33.57 14.43 -2.85
N ARG A 82 -32.60 13.52 -2.71
CA ARG A 82 -32.84 12.08 -2.51
C ARG A 82 -32.75 11.63 -1.06
N GLY A 83 -32.10 12.42 -0.21
CA GLY A 83 -31.74 12.00 1.15
C GLY A 83 -30.61 10.96 1.18
N ALA A 84 -30.28 10.49 2.39
CA ALA A 84 -29.29 9.44 2.59
C ALA A 84 -29.80 8.09 2.04
N GLY A 85 -28.91 7.29 1.46
CA GLY A 85 -29.27 5.99 0.90
C GLY A 85 -28.08 5.23 0.32
N SER A 86 -28.35 4.12 -0.36
CA SER A 86 -27.33 3.23 -0.94
C SER A 86 -26.39 3.92 -1.93
N TRP A 87 -26.83 5.00 -2.58
CA TRP A 87 -26.01 5.77 -3.51
C TRP A 87 -24.78 6.42 -2.85
N GLU A 88 -24.76 6.60 -1.53
CA GLU A 88 -23.61 7.13 -0.80
C GLU A 88 -22.42 6.16 -0.75
N GLU A 89 -22.66 4.86 -0.93
CA GLU A 89 -21.59 3.84 -0.96
C GLU A 89 -20.68 4.04 -2.18
N GLU A 90 -21.29 4.38 -3.33
CA GLU A 90 -20.60 4.70 -4.58
C GLU A 90 -20.10 6.15 -4.61
N LEU A 91 -20.92 7.10 -4.16
CA LEU A 91 -20.63 8.54 -4.20
C LEU A 91 -20.35 9.07 -2.79
N ARG A 92 -19.14 8.81 -2.30
CA ARG A 92 -18.71 9.17 -0.94
C ARG A 92 -18.32 10.65 -0.80
N PRO A 93 -18.41 11.25 0.41
CA PRO A 93 -17.90 12.59 0.65
C PRO A 93 -16.41 12.70 0.31
N LEU A 94 -16.05 13.61 -0.60
CA LEU A 94 -14.67 13.75 -1.08
C LEU A 94 -13.81 14.57 -0.10
N GLN A 95 -12.96 13.86 0.65
CA GLN A 95 -12.01 14.47 1.57
C GLN A 95 -10.71 14.85 0.86
N THR A 96 -9.94 15.77 1.43
CA THR A 96 -8.65 16.19 0.87
C THR A 96 -7.67 15.02 0.77
N LYS A 97 -7.72 14.08 1.72
CA LYS A 97 -6.90 12.85 1.72
C LYS A 97 -7.22 11.88 0.58
N ASP A 98 -8.40 11.99 -0.01
CA ASP A 98 -8.84 11.09 -1.08
C ASP A 98 -8.35 11.57 -2.46
N VAL A 99 -7.97 12.85 -2.57
CA VAL A 99 -7.48 13.49 -3.80
C VAL A 99 -6.01 13.12 -4.00
N CYS A 100 -5.78 11.92 -4.50
CA CYS A 100 -4.44 11.42 -4.77
C CYS A 100 -4.39 10.64 -6.09
N GLY A 101 -3.21 10.56 -6.71
CA GLY A 101 -2.99 9.78 -7.93
C GLY A 101 -3.23 8.27 -7.72
N PRO A 102 -3.34 7.48 -8.80
CA PRO A 102 -3.61 6.03 -8.71
C PRO A 102 -2.46 5.27 -8.03
N THR A 103 -1.24 5.80 -8.12
CA THR A 103 -0.03 5.25 -7.51
C THR A 103 0.28 5.82 -6.13
N ALA A 104 -0.59 6.67 -5.56
CA ALA A 104 -0.44 7.21 -4.21
C ALA A 104 -1.09 6.31 -3.15
N SER A 105 -0.54 6.31 -1.93
CA SER A 105 -1.15 5.73 -0.73
C SER A 105 -2.04 6.77 -0.05
N THR A 106 -3.12 6.38 0.62
CA THR A 106 -4.12 7.24 1.31
C THR A 106 -3.59 8.08 2.50
N SER A 107 -2.36 8.58 2.47
CA SER A 107 -1.73 9.38 3.52
C SER A 107 -1.02 10.62 2.96
N GLY A 108 -1.76 11.52 2.30
CA GLY A 108 -1.20 12.82 1.88
C GLY A 108 0.09 12.67 1.07
N ASP A 109 0.13 11.66 0.22
CA ASP A 109 1.32 11.24 -0.50
C ASP A 109 1.15 11.48 -2.00
N ILE A 110 2.23 11.99 -2.56
CA ILE A 110 2.49 12.23 -3.99
C ILE A 110 1.80 13.49 -4.55
N ASP A 111 2.44 14.63 -4.33
CA ASP A 111 2.86 15.56 -5.39
C ASP A 111 3.44 16.83 -4.77
N ASP A 112 4.44 16.68 -3.89
CA ASP A 112 5.25 17.85 -3.58
C ASP A 112 6.05 18.18 -4.84
N LEU A 113 5.60 19.21 -5.59
CA LEU A 113 6.25 19.65 -6.83
C LEU A 113 7.75 19.92 -6.64
N ASN A 114 8.16 20.19 -5.39
CA ASN A 114 9.52 20.49 -4.97
C ASN A 114 10.30 19.29 -4.44
N ALA A 115 9.70 18.08 -4.34
CA ALA A 115 10.46 16.88 -4.02
C ALA A 115 11.38 16.53 -5.20
N ILE A 116 12.62 17.02 -5.14
CA ILE A 116 13.69 16.70 -6.07
C ILE A 116 13.91 15.19 -6.02
N ILE A 117 13.41 14.47 -7.03
CA ILE A 117 13.87 13.12 -7.31
C ILE A 117 15.31 13.28 -7.79
N GLY A 118 16.26 12.63 -7.10
CA GLY A 118 17.68 12.71 -7.45
C GLY A 118 17.92 12.39 -8.94
N SER A 119 19.00 12.94 -9.49
CA SER A 119 19.35 12.99 -10.93
C SER A 119 19.21 11.67 -11.72
N ASN A 120 19.14 10.54 -11.02
CA ASN A 120 19.23 9.19 -11.55
C ASN A 120 17.85 8.54 -11.77
N GLY A 121 16.74 9.25 -11.52
CA GLY A 121 15.37 8.73 -11.74
C GLY A 121 14.95 7.54 -10.86
N CYS A 122 15.85 7.05 -10.00
CA CYS A 122 15.69 5.81 -9.23
C CYS A 122 15.58 6.04 -7.71
N GLN A 123 15.61 7.31 -7.25
CA GLN A 123 15.54 7.59 -5.81
C GLN A 123 14.10 7.93 -5.38
N ARG A 124 13.55 7.02 -4.58
CA ARG A 124 12.32 7.21 -3.79
C ARG A 124 12.40 8.54 -3.03
N SER A 125 11.30 9.30 -3.00
CA SER A 125 11.22 10.60 -2.30
C SER A 125 11.68 10.46 -0.84
N LYS A 126 12.22 11.53 -0.22
CA LYS A 126 12.64 11.52 1.19
C LYS A 126 11.55 10.94 2.11
N LYS A 127 10.29 11.30 1.85
CA LYS A 127 9.11 10.79 2.57
C LYS A 127 8.83 9.31 2.29
N GLN A 128 9.05 8.84 1.07
CA GLN A 128 8.93 7.42 0.72
C GLN A 128 10.05 6.59 1.36
N ARG A 129 11.27 7.15 1.47
CA ARG A 129 12.37 6.53 2.22
C ARG A 129 12.07 6.50 3.72
N GLU A 130 11.40 7.50 4.24
CA GLU A 130 10.97 7.57 5.64
C GLU A 130 9.84 6.57 5.93
N ALA A 131 8.83 6.47 5.07
CA ALA A 131 7.80 5.43 5.15
C ALA A 131 8.40 4.01 5.12
N LEU A 132 9.38 3.77 4.26
CA LEU A 132 10.13 2.51 4.23
C LEU A 132 10.96 2.28 5.49
N ARG A 133 11.56 3.34 6.06
CA ARG A 133 12.28 3.27 7.35
C ARG A 133 11.35 2.92 8.51
N HIS A 134 10.09 3.34 8.44
CA HIS A 134 9.05 2.97 9.40
C HIS A 134 8.46 1.58 9.16
N GLY A 135 9.04 0.76 8.26
CA GLY A 135 8.57 -0.60 8.00
C GLY A 135 7.23 -0.67 7.26
N LEU A 136 6.71 0.47 6.79
CA LEU A 136 5.52 0.52 5.94
C LEU A 136 5.94 0.16 4.52
N GLY A 137 6.16 -1.14 4.28
CA GLY A 137 6.31 -1.69 2.94
C GLY A 137 5.07 -1.40 2.09
N GLU A 138 5.12 -1.73 0.80
CA GLU A 138 3.98 -1.54 -0.10
C GLU A 138 2.73 -2.33 0.30
N GLY A 139 2.84 -3.23 1.28
CA GLY A 139 1.72 -4.01 1.79
C GLY A 139 0.62 -3.17 2.46
N TYR A 140 0.97 -2.20 3.30
CA TYR A 140 -0.03 -1.37 3.99
C TYR A 140 -0.67 -0.29 3.09
N ARG A 141 -0.36 -0.30 1.79
CA ARG A 141 -0.83 0.69 0.84
C ARG A 141 -2.30 0.46 0.50
N THR A 142 -3.15 1.37 1.00
CA THR A 142 -4.56 1.46 0.58
C THR A 142 -4.68 2.43 -0.59
N MET A 143 -5.44 2.07 -1.63
CA MET A 143 -5.79 2.99 -2.71
C MET A 143 -6.96 3.88 -2.29
N SER A 144 -6.97 5.14 -2.71
CA SER A 144 -8.12 6.02 -2.48
C SER A 144 -9.38 5.44 -3.12
N TRP A 145 -10.53 5.58 -2.45
CA TRP A 145 -11.81 5.03 -2.90
C TRP A 145 -12.23 5.55 -4.28
N ILE A 146 -11.76 6.75 -4.66
CA ILE A 146 -11.98 7.29 -6.00
C ILE A 146 -11.40 6.38 -7.08
N TRP A 147 -10.44 5.50 -6.77
CA TRP A 147 -9.87 4.50 -7.70
C TRP A 147 -10.42 3.09 -7.47
N ALA A 148 -11.11 2.83 -6.36
CA ALA A 148 -11.58 1.51 -5.97
C ALA A 148 -12.98 1.15 -6.50
N CYS A 149 -13.84 2.15 -6.78
CA CYS A 149 -15.22 1.93 -7.22
C CYS A 149 -15.57 2.66 -8.52
N GLY A 150 -16.23 1.91 -9.41
CA GLY A 150 -16.99 2.44 -10.55
C GLY A 150 -16.47 1.99 -11.91
N THR A 151 -17.41 1.64 -12.79
CA THR A 151 -17.20 1.53 -14.23
C THR A 151 -16.48 2.78 -14.70
N VAL A 152 -15.31 2.58 -15.30
CA VAL A 152 -14.52 3.64 -15.91
C VAL A 152 -15.24 4.05 -17.20
N ALA A 153 -16.33 4.81 -17.08
CA ALA A 153 -17.08 5.32 -18.24
C ALA A 153 -16.25 6.31 -19.08
N SER A 154 -15.08 6.73 -18.58
CA SER A 154 -14.12 7.51 -19.34
C SER A 154 -13.22 6.58 -20.15
N GLY A 155 -13.38 6.58 -21.47
CA GLY A 155 -12.51 5.88 -22.43
C GLY A 155 -11.09 6.46 -22.53
N ASP A 156 -10.52 6.94 -21.42
CA ASP A 156 -9.12 7.34 -21.35
C ASP A 156 -8.28 6.08 -21.14
N GLU A 157 -7.78 5.51 -22.24
CA GLU A 157 -6.96 4.30 -22.29
C GLU A 157 -5.78 4.36 -21.31
N GLY A 158 -5.16 5.54 -21.14
CA GLY A 158 -4.04 5.73 -20.22
C GLY A 158 -4.43 5.57 -18.74
N MET A 159 -5.61 6.06 -18.38
CA MET A 159 -6.15 5.86 -17.04
C MET A 159 -6.54 4.38 -16.82
N ILE A 160 -7.18 3.75 -17.80
CA ILE A 160 -7.55 2.32 -17.74
C ILE A 160 -6.30 1.46 -17.56
N GLU A 161 -5.24 1.74 -18.30
CA GLU A 161 -3.98 1.03 -18.18
C GLU A 161 -3.32 1.23 -16.81
N ALA A 162 -3.36 2.45 -16.27
CA ALA A 162 -2.87 2.68 -14.90
C ALA A 162 -3.65 1.87 -13.85
N LEU A 163 -4.96 1.71 -14.02
CA LEU A 163 -5.79 0.86 -13.16
C LEU A 163 -5.45 -0.62 -13.32
N ARG A 164 -5.23 -1.11 -14.55
CA ARG A 164 -4.77 -2.49 -14.81
C ARG A 164 -3.44 -2.79 -14.14
N ILE A 165 -2.49 -1.86 -14.22
CA ILE A 165 -1.18 -1.98 -13.55
C ILE A 165 -1.36 -2.06 -12.03
N GLU A 166 -2.16 -1.19 -11.42
CA GLU A 166 -2.38 -1.23 -9.97
C GLU A 166 -3.13 -2.49 -9.53
N TRP A 167 -4.10 -2.96 -10.32
CA TRP A 167 -4.76 -4.24 -10.11
C TRP A 167 -3.77 -5.41 -10.17
N ALA A 168 -2.93 -5.47 -11.19
CA ALA A 168 -1.92 -6.52 -11.34
C ALA A 168 -0.95 -6.53 -10.16
N LYS A 169 -0.51 -5.36 -9.69
CA LYS A 169 0.31 -5.25 -8.47
C LYS A 169 -0.43 -5.70 -7.22
N ALA A 170 -1.70 -5.31 -7.05
CA ALA A 170 -2.51 -5.72 -5.91
C ALA A 170 -2.76 -7.23 -5.89
N HIS A 171 -3.00 -7.81 -7.07
CA HIS A 171 -3.16 -9.25 -7.25
C HIS A 171 -1.86 -10.01 -6.95
N ALA A 172 -0.73 -9.55 -7.49
CA ALA A 172 0.58 -10.13 -7.19
C ALA A 172 0.91 -10.06 -5.69
N ARG A 173 0.61 -8.94 -5.02
CA ARG A 173 0.76 -8.82 -3.57
C ARG A 173 -0.11 -9.84 -2.82
N ALA A 174 -1.37 -9.97 -3.21
CA ALA A 174 -2.26 -10.95 -2.58
C ALA A 174 -1.72 -12.38 -2.73
N ALA A 175 -1.19 -12.74 -3.90
CA ALA A 175 -0.56 -14.03 -4.15
C ALA A 175 0.71 -14.24 -3.31
N CYS A 176 1.60 -13.24 -3.24
CA CYS A 176 2.79 -13.31 -2.38
C CYS A 176 2.41 -13.43 -0.90
N TRP A 177 1.35 -12.75 -0.45
CA TRP A 177 0.89 -12.88 0.93
C TRP A 177 0.35 -14.26 1.25
N SER A 178 -0.39 -14.90 0.33
CA SER A 178 -0.81 -16.28 0.54
C SER A 178 0.41 -17.21 0.64
N GLU A 179 1.40 -17.03 -0.23
CA GLU A 179 2.65 -17.80 -0.17
C GLU A 179 3.41 -17.54 1.15
N GLU A 180 3.50 -16.29 1.60
CA GLU A 180 4.22 -15.94 2.82
C GLU A 180 3.52 -16.47 4.08
N VAL A 181 2.19 -16.57 4.08
CA VAL A 181 1.44 -17.25 5.15
C VAL A 181 1.76 -18.75 5.16
N GLU A 182 1.78 -19.40 4.00
CA GLU A 182 2.14 -20.82 3.91
C GLU A 182 3.59 -21.07 4.33
N LEU A 183 4.52 -20.23 3.89
CA LEU A 183 5.93 -20.29 4.27
C LEU A 183 6.14 -20.03 5.76
N LEU A 184 5.42 -19.09 6.36
CA LEU A 184 5.54 -18.80 7.79
C LEU A 184 5.09 -19.98 8.64
N LEU A 185 3.97 -20.62 8.28
CA LEU A 185 3.49 -21.83 8.96
C LEU A 185 4.52 -22.96 8.87
N GLU A 186 5.14 -23.14 7.71
CA GLU A 186 6.20 -24.12 7.50
C GLU A 186 7.48 -23.76 8.27
N GLU A 187 7.86 -22.47 8.32
CA GLU A 187 9.02 -21.99 9.08
C GLU A 187 8.83 -22.17 10.59
N MET A 188 7.61 -21.95 11.09
CA MET A 188 7.25 -22.27 12.48
C MET A 188 7.52 -23.75 12.77
N GLN A 189 6.98 -24.66 11.96
CA GLN A 189 7.21 -26.10 12.14
C GLN A 189 8.69 -26.50 12.01
N ARG A 190 9.40 -25.94 11.03
CA ARG A 190 10.84 -26.20 10.85
C ARG A 190 11.67 -25.69 12.02
N THR A 191 11.28 -24.58 12.62
CA THR A 191 11.97 -24.02 13.79
C THR A 191 11.85 -24.98 14.96
N GLU A 192 10.66 -25.51 15.26
CA GLU A 192 10.49 -26.52 16.31
C GLU A 192 11.34 -27.77 16.03
N LYS A 193 11.25 -28.31 14.80
CA LYS A 193 12.03 -29.49 14.40
C LYS A 193 13.54 -29.24 14.49
N PHE A 194 14.00 -28.04 14.15
CA PHE A 194 15.39 -27.65 14.28
C PHE A 194 15.83 -27.58 15.75
N LEU A 195 15.00 -27.01 16.63
CA LEU A 195 15.28 -26.94 18.07
C LEU A 195 15.36 -28.33 18.70
N GLU A 196 14.41 -29.22 18.37
CA GLU A 196 14.42 -30.64 18.78
C GLU A 196 15.70 -31.34 18.32
N TYR A 197 16.03 -31.22 17.02
CA TYR A 197 17.25 -31.77 16.45
C TYR A 197 18.49 -31.21 17.16
N LYS A 198 18.55 -29.89 17.39
CA LYS A 198 19.71 -29.24 18.00
C LYS A 198 19.88 -29.64 19.46
N ALA A 199 18.79 -29.87 20.19
CA ALA A 199 18.82 -30.42 21.54
C ALA A 199 19.42 -31.85 21.56
N GLN A 200 19.01 -32.70 20.63
CA GLN A 200 19.59 -34.05 20.48
C GLN A 200 21.07 -34.00 20.07
N TRP A 201 21.42 -33.10 19.16
CA TRP A 201 22.79 -32.88 18.74
C TRP A 201 23.69 -32.52 19.92
N TRP A 202 23.24 -31.60 20.80
CA TRP A 202 23.97 -31.27 22.03
C TRP A 202 24.11 -32.48 22.97
N LYS A 203 23.06 -33.31 23.13
CA LYS A 203 23.13 -34.54 23.94
C LYS A 203 24.12 -35.56 23.39
N GLN A 204 24.31 -35.62 22.07
CA GLN A 204 25.30 -36.50 21.43
C GLN A 204 26.74 -35.96 21.57
N HIS A 205 26.91 -34.66 21.77
CA HIS A 205 28.20 -33.98 21.91
C HIS A 205 28.55 -33.68 23.38
N ARG A 206 28.22 -34.63 24.28
CA ARG A 206 28.60 -34.58 25.70
C ARG A 206 30.06 -34.96 25.92
N GLU A 207 30.67 -35.67 24.98
CA GLU A 207 32.05 -36.12 25.07
C GLU A 207 32.99 -35.19 24.28
N PRO A 208 34.25 -35.03 24.73
CA PRO A 208 35.26 -34.33 23.95
C PRO A 208 35.56 -35.07 22.64
N PRO A 209 36.04 -34.36 21.60
CA PRO A 209 36.39 -34.98 20.32
C PRO A 209 37.38 -36.13 20.49
N SER A 210 37.17 -37.20 19.72
CA SER A 210 38.02 -38.40 19.75
C SER A 210 39.50 -38.04 19.57
N GLY A 211 40.33 -38.47 20.53
CA GLY A 211 41.79 -38.22 20.52
C GLY A 211 42.25 -37.04 21.38
N VAL A 212 41.33 -36.28 22.01
CA VAL A 212 41.69 -35.21 22.94
C VAL A 212 41.64 -35.74 24.38
N VAL A 213 42.79 -35.78 25.04
CA VAL A 213 42.87 -36.11 26.48
C VAL A 213 42.58 -34.85 27.27
N VAL A 214 41.46 -34.85 28.00
CA VAL A 214 41.03 -33.76 28.88
C VAL A 214 40.87 -34.28 30.30
N ASP A 215 41.21 -33.43 31.26
CA ASP A 215 41.02 -33.69 32.68
C ASP A 215 39.55 -33.98 33.01
N SER A 216 39.33 -34.74 34.09
CA SER A 216 38.00 -35.15 34.55
C SER A 216 37.08 -33.95 34.80
N LEU A 217 37.59 -32.87 35.39
CA LEU A 217 36.82 -31.66 35.68
C LEU A 217 36.39 -30.94 34.39
N VAL A 218 37.25 -30.93 33.38
CA VAL A 218 36.94 -30.31 32.08
C VAL A 218 35.90 -31.14 31.33
N ARG A 219 35.99 -32.48 31.41
CA ARG A 219 34.98 -33.38 30.85
C ARG A 219 33.61 -33.17 31.48
N GLU A 220 33.55 -33.07 32.81
CA GLU A 220 32.32 -32.76 33.53
C GLU A 220 31.73 -31.41 33.12
N GLY A 221 32.57 -30.38 32.96
CA GLY A 221 32.16 -29.07 32.47
C GLY A 221 31.58 -29.09 31.05
N ILE A 222 32.16 -29.89 30.14
CA ILE A 222 31.65 -30.08 28.78
C ILE A 222 30.28 -30.76 28.82
N CYS A 223 30.13 -31.82 29.61
CA CYS A 223 28.84 -32.50 29.81
C CYS A 223 27.77 -31.53 30.34
N ALA A 224 28.09 -30.79 31.41
CA ALA A 224 27.16 -29.86 32.03
C ALA A 224 26.76 -28.71 31.08
N TYR A 225 27.70 -28.21 30.27
CA TYR A 225 27.41 -27.18 29.28
C TYR A 225 26.53 -27.71 28.14
N ALA A 226 26.83 -28.89 27.60
CA ALA A 226 26.02 -29.53 26.57
C ALA A 226 24.59 -29.79 27.08
N ASP A 227 24.44 -30.21 28.34
CA ASP A 227 23.12 -30.45 28.95
C ASP A 227 22.32 -29.18 29.18
N ARG A 228 23.00 -28.11 29.60
CA ARG A 228 22.38 -26.79 29.69
C ARG A 228 21.90 -26.31 28.32
N GLN A 229 22.72 -26.45 27.27
CA GLN A 229 22.33 -26.06 25.92
C GLN A 229 21.17 -26.90 25.39
N ALA A 230 21.19 -28.22 25.59
CA ALA A 230 20.09 -29.09 25.21
C ALA A 230 18.78 -28.69 25.91
N THR A 231 18.85 -28.39 27.21
CA THR A 231 17.69 -27.93 28.00
C THR A 231 17.13 -26.61 27.47
N LEU A 232 18.01 -25.65 27.14
CA LEU A 232 17.59 -24.36 26.56
C LEU A 232 16.83 -24.54 25.23
N GLN A 233 17.35 -25.39 24.34
CA GLN A 233 16.71 -25.66 23.05
C GLN A 233 15.34 -26.31 23.22
N CYS A 234 15.20 -27.26 24.17
CA CYS A 234 13.90 -27.84 24.53
C CYS A 234 12.93 -26.77 25.06
N GLN A 235 13.37 -25.90 25.98
CA GLN A 235 12.53 -24.83 26.53
C GLN A 235 12.05 -23.85 25.44
N LEU A 236 12.91 -23.52 24.47
CA LEU A 236 12.52 -22.69 23.33
C LEU A 236 11.48 -23.40 22.45
N SER A 237 11.65 -24.70 22.21
CA SER A 237 10.69 -25.50 21.45
C SER A 237 9.34 -25.55 22.14
N ASP A 238 9.32 -25.82 23.45
CA ASP A 238 8.08 -25.84 24.25
C ASP A 238 7.40 -24.48 24.24
N HIS A 239 8.17 -23.40 24.40
CA HIS A 239 7.64 -22.05 24.35
C HIS A 239 7.02 -21.72 22.99
N PHE A 240 7.70 -22.03 21.89
CA PHE A 240 7.17 -21.78 20.55
C PHE A 240 5.94 -22.65 20.24
N SER A 241 5.93 -23.91 20.68
CA SER A 241 4.76 -24.78 20.55
C SER A 241 3.54 -24.17 21.25
N THR A 242 3.71 -23.59 22.46
CA THR A 242 2.61 -22.89 23.15
C THR A 242 2.21 -21.56 22.53
N LEU A 243 3.11 -20.91 21.79
CA LEU A 243 2.83 -19.62 21.15
C LEU A 243 2.12 -19.81 19.80
N TRP A 244 2.41 -20.90 19.09
CA TRP A 244 2.02 -21.16 17.71
C TRP A 244 0.81 -22.08 17.57
N HIS A 245 0.50 -22.90 18.57
CA HIS A 245 -0.60 -23.87 18.59
C HIS A 245 -1.55 -23.66 19.76
#